data_AF-A0A535DLX3-F1
#
_entry.id   AF-A0A535DLX3-F1
#
_cell.length_a   1.000
_cell.length_b   1.000
_cell.length_c   1.000
_cell.angle_alpha   90.00
_cell.angle_beta   90.00
_cell.angle_gamma   90.00
#
_symmetry.space_group_name_H-M   'P 1'
#
loop_
_entity.id
_entity.type
_entity.pdbx_description
1 polymer ?
#
loop_
_entity_poly.entity_id
_entity_poly.type
_entity_poly.pdbx_seq_one_letter_code
_entity_poly.pdbx_strand_id
1 'polypeptide(L)'
;MPRPSRIVLAGFSATGKSAVAPIVAARLNWRWIDTDELVEKRAGKSILDIFRDEGEEHFRDLESVVLRELGGQTDVVIATGGGVVLRPENRRMLAEGGFIVCLDARPETIFRRLADRAGHEPLDRPLLSTADPLSRIRELKQGREHIYALCDWTVHTEDRTYEQVADEVMRAWEMYGERALADPRRVEEIGSPRAIAPRMTLHAIPAGADVMVTTASAQYPVYAKWGRLPELGTKLVELGLGRQTYVITDEAVAHHYEDEISEALKAAAVPFDIFAVPPGETSKTLRTASELYDWLLQHKAERGHTIIGFGGGVVTDLAGYVAATFARGLPLVHVPTSLLGMVDAAIGGKVAVNHARAKNLIGAFYQPRMVLADIALLRTLPPREIHSGWAEAIKHALIADEGYLRFLEDGAEGILKLDADPTVDAVRRSIAIKAAIVAEDEREETGRRTVLNYGHTVAHALEATTGYSRFRHGEADGIGMTAAAFISERLGLLRPEIGERQRRLLERFKLPTTANGLDPAAVKAATALDKKVQGRSIRWVLLAGIGKPVLRDDVPENVVDSALDHVLR
;
A
#
# COMPACT_ATOMS: atom_id res chain seq x y z
N MET A 1 -2.35 12.72 -29.13
CA MET A 1 -3.82 12.70 -29.08
C MET A 1 -4.27 13.96 -28.33
N PRO A 2 -5.55 14.37 -28.30
CA PRO A 2 -5.91 15.62 -27.60
C PRO A 2 -5.67 15.46 -26.10
N ARG A 3 -4.90 16.38 -25.51
CA ARG A 3 -4.70 16.53 -24.07
C ARG A 3 -5.56 17.68 -23.53
N PRO A 4 -5.92 17.66 -22.24
CA PRO A 4 -6.63 18.77 -21.61
C PRO A 4 -5.85 20.06 -21.82
N SER A 5 -6.47 21.07 -22.42
CA SER A 5 -5.87 22.40 -22.63
C SER A 5 -6.01 23.29 -21.39
N ARG A 6 -6.37 22.71 -20.25
CA ARG A 6 -6.45 23.38 -18.95
C ARG A 6 -5.90 22.48 -17.86
N ILE A 7 -5.08 23.04 -16.99
CA ILE A 7 -4.66 22.39 -15.74
C ILE A 7 -5.27 23.19 -14.59
N VAL A 8 -6.04 22.54 -13.73
CA VAL A 8 -6.68 23.14 -12.57
C VAL A 8 -5.95 22.66 -11.32
N LEU A 9 -5.35 23.56 -10.56
CA LEU A 9 -4.78 23.27 -9.25
C LEU A 9 -5.85 23.53 -8.19
N ALA A 10 -6.33 22.45 -7.57
CA ALA A 10 -7.31 22.44 -6.49
C ALA A 10 -6.66 21.96 -5.17
N GLY A 11 -7.40 22.01 -4.07
CA GLY A 11 -6.92 21.55 -2.74
C GLY A 11 -7.03 22.63 -1.66
N PHE A 12 -6.75 22.25 -0.41
CA PHE A 12 -6.92 23.12 0.76
C PHE A 12 -6.07 24.40 0.67
N SER A 13 -6.42 25.46 1.41
CA SER A 13 -5.59 26.67 1.46
C SER A 13 -4.16 26.37 1.93
N ALA A 14 -3.18 27.17 1.50
CA ALA A 14 -1.76 27.01 1.84
C ALA A 14 -1.09 25.67 1.41
N THR A 15 -1.70 24.90 0.50
CA THR A 15 -1.05 23.74 -0.12
C THR A 15 -0.08 24.12 -1.26
N GLY A 16 -0.03 25.38 -1.69
CA GLY A 16 0.95 25.89 -2.67
C GLY A 16 0.41 26.21 -4.07
N LYS A 17 -0.90 26.14 -4.29
CA LYS A 17 -1.55 26.33 -5.61
C LYS A 17 -1.10 27.58 -6.36
N SER A 18 -1.23 28.77 -5.76
CA SER A 18 -0.83 30.05 -6.38
C SER A 18 0.68 30.17 -6.62
N ALA A 19 1.51 29.40 -5.90
CA ALA A 19 2.96 29.37 -6.10
C ALA A 19 3.37 28.39 -7.21
N VAL A 20 2.64 27.30 -7.37
CA VAL A 20 2.93 26.25 -8.37
C VAL A 20 2.35 26.59 -9.74
N ALA A 21 1.19 27.24 -9.82
CA ALA A 21 0.55 27.58 -11.10
C ALA A 21 1.45 28.37 -12.07
N PRO A 22 2.18 29.42 -11.66
CA PRO A 22 3.08 30.15 -12.55
C PRO A 22 4.22 29.29 -13.09
N ILE A 23 4.75 28.36 -12.28
CA ILE A 23 5.85 27.47 -12.66
C ILE A 23 5.39 26.48 -13.74
N VAL A 24 4.24 25.85 -13.53
CA VAL A 24 3.63 24.92 -14.49
C VAL A 24 3.32 25.65 -15.80
N ALA A 25 2.73 26.84 -15.72
CA ALA A 25 2.39 27.64 -16.89
C ALA A 25 3.63 28.06 -17.70
N ALA A 26 4.70 28.48 -17.03
CA ALA A 26 5.96 28.83 -17.68
C ALA A 26 6.56 27.63 -18.45
N ARG A 27 6.48 26.42 -17.89
CA ARG A 27 6.99 25.19 -18.53
C ARG A 27 6.17 24.79 -19.77
N LEU A 28 4.88 25.08 -19.78
CA LEU A 28 3.98 24.80 -20.91
C LEU A 28 3.87 25.95 -21.92
N ASN A 29 4.48 27.11 -21.64
CA ASN A 29 4.23 28.36 -22.35
C ASN A 29 2.73 28.74 -22.38
N TRP A 30 2.06 28.53 -21.25
CA TRP A 30 0.65 28.80 -21.04
C TRP A 30 0.45 30.03 -20.17
N ARG A 31 -0.78 30.55 -20.13
CA ARG A 31 -1.16 31.60 -19.16
C ARG A 31 -1.51 30.94 -17.82
N TRP A 32 -1.46 31.71 -16.73
CA TRP A 32 -2.00 31.26 -15.45
C TRP A 32 -2.95 32.29 -14.85
N ILE A 33 -3.88 31.81 -14.04
CA ILE A 33 -4.94 32.59 -13.41
C ILE A 33 -5.12 32.11 -11.96
N ASP A 34 -5.27 33.03 -11.02
CA ASP A 34 -5.80 32.74 -9.68
C ASP A 34 -7.26 33.17 -9.60
N THR A 35 -8.17 32.24 -9.25
CA THR A 35 -9.60 32.56 -9.16
C THR A 35 -9.90 33.49 -8.00
N ASP A 36 -9.13 33.42 -6.90
CA ASP A 36 -9.34 34.26 -5.73
C ASP A 36 -9.10 35.74 -6.09
N GLU A 37 -8.04 36.04 -6.86
CA GLU A 37 -7.76 37.41 -7.35
C GLU A 37 -8.86 37.93 -8.29
N LEU A 38 -9.43 37.06 -9.13
CA LEU A 38 -10.53 37.45 -10.02
C LEU A 38 -11.82 37.74 -9.26
N VAL A 39 -12.10 36.99 -8.18
CA VAL A 39 -13.26 37.25 -7.31
C VAL A 39 -13.10 38.61 -6.63
N GLU A 40 -11.94 38.91 -6.04
CA GLU A 40 -11.69 40.20 -5.40
C GLU A 40 -11.80 41.37 -6.37
N LYS A 41 -11.18 41.24 -7.55
CA LYS A 41 -11.26 42.26 -8.61
C LYS A 41 -12.70 42.52 -9.05
N ARG A 42 -13.52 41.46 -9.11
CA ARG A 42 -14.94 41.57 -9.49
C ARG A 42 -15.77 42.24 -8.41
N ALA A 43 -15.58 41.86 -7.15
CA ALA A 43 -16.32 42.41 -6.02
C ALA A 43 -15.86 43.83 -5.65
N GLY A 44 -14.64 44.22 -6.06
CA GLY A 44 -14.01 45.47 -5.61
C GLY A 44 -13.69 45.46 -4.11
N LYS A 45 -13.60 44.28 -3.50
CA LYS A 45 -13.42 44.04 -2.06
C LYS A 45 -12.50 42.85 -1.83
N SER A 46 -11.83 42.81 -0.68
CA SER A 46 -11.06 41.64 -0.28
C SER A 46 -11.98 40.45 0.03
N ILE A 47 -11.46 39.22 -0.07
CA ILE A 47 -12.23 38.03 0.31
C ILE A 47 -12.75 38.14 1.75
N LEU A 48 -11.95 38.70 2.66
CA LEU A 48 -12.34 38.87 4.06
C LEU A 48 -13.53 39.81 4.23
N ASP A 49 -13.53 40.93 3.51
CA ASP A 49 -14.64 41.88 3.52
C ASP A 49 -15.90 41.25 2.93
N ILE A 50 -15.79 40.44 1.87
CA ILE A 50 -16.92 39.71 1.29
C ILE A 50 -17.50 38.73 2.33
N PHE A 51 -16.66 37.93 2.98
CA PHE A 51 -17.13 36.99 4.01
C PHE A 51 -17.79 37.70 5.20
N ARG A 52 -17.25 38.84 5.62
CA ARG A 52 -17.77 39.63 6.75
C ARG A 52 -19.10 40.32 6.41
N ASP A 53 -19.17 40.97 5.25
CA ASP A 53 -20.27 41.89 4.91
C ASP A 53 -21.40 41.18 4.14
N GLU A 54 -21.07 40.13 3.39
CA GLU A 54 -21.98 39.50 2.41
C GLU A 54 -22.12 37.97 2.62
N GLY A 55 -21.26 37.38 3.45
CA GLY A 55 -21.33 35.98 3.88
C GLY A 55 -20.68 34.97 2.92
N GLU A 56 -20.50 33.74 3.41
CA GLU A 56 -19.85 32.68 2.64
C GLU A 56 -20.64 32.28 1.40
N GLU A 57 -21.98 32.19 1.48
CA GLU A 57 -22.81 31.77 0.35
C GLU A 57 -22.67 32.70 -0.86
N HIS A 58 -22.64 34.03 -0.62
CA HIS A 58 -22.41 35.02 -1.66
C HIS A 58 -21.01 34.90 -2.26
N PHE A 59 -19.99 34.67 -1.44
CA PHE A 59 -18.64 34.40 -1.94
C PHE A 59 -18.60 33.18 -2.87
N ARG A 60 -19.31 32.09 -2.51
CA ARG A 60 -19.42 30.89 -3.37
C ARG A 60 -20.18 31.18 -4.67
N ASP A 61 -21.15 32.09 -4.67
CA ASP A 61 -21.81 32.55 -5.91
C ASP A 61 -20.82 33.28 -6.82
N LEU A 62 -20.00 34.17 -6.26
CA LEU A 62 -18.97 34.89 -7.02
C LEU A 62 -17.92 33.92 -7.61
N GLU A 63 -17.47 32.92 -6.84
CA GLU A 63 -16.60 31.85 -7.35
C GLU A 63 -17.23 31.17 -8.59
N SER A 64 -18.52 30.86 -8.51
CA SER A 64 -19.26 30.19 -9.58
C SER A 64 -19.40 31.07 -10.84
N VAL A 65 -19.54 32.38 -10.67
CA VAL A 65 -19.57 33.35 -11.76
C VAL A 65 -18.20 33.45 -12.45
N VAL A 66 -17.12 33.57 -11.68
CA VAL A 66 -15.75 33.62 -12.21
C VAL A 66 -15.43 32.36 -13.02
N LEU A 67 -15.77 31.17 -12.51
CA LEU A 67 -15.54 29.93 -13.26
C LEU A 67 -16.31 29.87 -14.59
N ARG A 68 -17.52 30.43 -14.64
CA ARG A 68 -18.32 30.49 -15.88
C ARG A 68 -17.64 31.40 -16.92
N GLU A 69 -17.03 32.50 -16.49
CA GLU A 69 -16.26 33.41 -17.36
C GLU A 69 -14.94 32.81 -17.84
N LEU A 70 -14.36 31.88 -17.06
CA LEU A 70 -13.20 31.09 -17.47
C LEU A 70 -13.56 29.91 -18.40
N GLY A 71 -14.86 29.61 -18.56
CA GLY A 71 -15.38 28.58 -19.44
C GLY A 71 -14.95 28.83 -20.89
N GLY A 72 -14.30 27.82 -21.49
CA GLY A 72 -13.84 27.88 -22.89
C GLY A 72 -12.45 28.50 -23.12
N GLN A 73 -11.76 28.97 -22.08
CA GLN A 73 -10.35 29.32 -22.22
C GLN A 73 -9.48 28.07 -22.41
N THR A 74 -8.51 28.14 -23.31
CA THR A 74 -7.51 27.09 -23.54
C THR A 74 -6.11 27.60 -23.20
N ASP A 75 -5.20 26.66 -23.00
CA ASP A 75 -3.78 26.87 -22.71
C ASP A 75 -3.59 27.72 -21.44
N VAL A 76 -4.26 27.30 -20.36
CA VAL A 76 -4.29 28.00 -19.08
C VAL A 76 -4.13 27.06 -17.87
N VAL A 77 -3.35 27.51 -16.89
CA VAL A 77 -3.24 26.89 -15.56
C VAL A 77 -4.05 27.72 -14.57
N ILE A 78 -5.00 27.10 -13.88
CA ILE A 78 -5.94 27.78 -12.99
C ILE A 78 -5.64 27.36 -11.54
N ALA A 79 -5.18 28.28 -10.70
CA ALA A 79 -5.15 28.08 -9.25
C ALA A 79 -6.52 28.46 -8.67
N THR A 80 -7.10 27.57 -7.87
CA THR A 80 -8.44 27.81 -7.33
C THR A 80 -8.49 28.15 -5.85
N GLY A 81 -9.56 28.80 -5.42
CA GLY A 81 -9.96 28.89 -4.01
C GLY A 81 -10.19 27.50 -3.40
N GLY A 82 -9.88 27.34 -2.11
CA GLY A 82 -9.98 26.05 -1.42
C GLY A 82 -11.41 25.55 -1.17
N GLY A 83 -12.42 26.40 -1.39
CA GLY A 83 -13.84 26.02 -1.28
C GLY A 83 -14.56 25.91 -2.62
N VAL A 84 -13.90 26.23 -3.73
CA VAL A 84 -14.55 26.27 -5.05
C VAL A 84 -15.19 24.93 -5.43
N VAL A 85 -14.53 23.84 -5.04
CA VAL A 85 -14.90 22.46 -5.40
C VAL A 85 -16.10 21.94 -4.61
N LEU A 86 -16.59 22.67 -3.60
CA LEU A 86 -17.71 22.20 -2.77
C LEU A 86 -19.03 22.17 -3.56
N ARG A 87 -19.19 23.07 -4.54
CA ARG A 87 -20.37 23.14 -5.39
C ARG A 87 -20.27 22.16 -6.58
N PRO A 88 -21.27 21.29 -6.80
CA PRO A 88 -21.27 20.35 -7.91
C PRO A 88 -21.12 21.03 -9.29
N GLU A 89 -21.75 22.20 -9.49
CA GLU A 89 -21.62 22.94 -10.75
C GLU A 89 -20.20 23.43 -11.02
N ASN A 90 -19.48 23.85 -9.97
CA ASN A 90 -18.10 24.31 -10.10
C ASN A 90 -17.18 23.15 -10.47
N ARG A 91 -17.35 21.99 -9.83
CA ARG A 91 -16.60 20.77 -10.17
C ARG A 91 -16.79 20.39 -11.64
N ARG A 92 -18.03 20.48 -12.13
CA ARG A 92 -18.34 20.23 -13.54
C ARG A 92 -17.58 21.19 -14.47
N MET A 93 -17.65 22.50 -14.21
CA MET A 93 -16.97 23.52 -15.03
C MET A 93 -15.45 23.36 -15.05
N LEU A 94 -14.86 22.94 -13.93
CA LEU A 94 -13.43 22.66 -13.81
C LEU A 94 -13.02 21.38 -14.56
N ALA A 95 -13.89 20.36 -14.58
CA ALA A 95 -13.61 19.07 -15.19
C ALA A 95 -13.80 19.09 -16.72
N GLU A 96 -14.76 19.86 -17.24
CA GLU A 96 -15.01 19.98 -18.68
C GLU A 96 -13.73 20.44 -19.39
N GLY A 97 -13.08 19.63 -20.22
CA GLY A 97 -11.85 20.04 -20.93
C GLY A 97 -10.63 20.38 -20.04
N GLY A 98 -10.67 20.07 -18.73
CA GLY A 98 -9.61 20.39 -17.78
C GLY A 98 -9.12 19.17 -16.99
N PHE A 99 -7.84 19.19 -16.64
CA PHE A 99 -7.19 18.21 -15.75
C PHE A 99 -7.03 18.80 -14.36
N ILE A 100 -7.71 18.24 -13.37
CA ILE A 100 -7.78 18.74 -12.00
C ILE A 100 -6.75 18.00 -11.15
N VAL A 101 -5.80 18.74 -10.60
CA VAL A 101 -4.77 18.23 -9.68
C VAL A 101 -4.99 18.81 -8.29
N CYS A 102 -5.23 17.94 -7.32
CA CYS A 102 -5.29 18.30 -5.91
C CYS A 102 -3.87 18.45 -5.35
N LEU A 103 -3.51 19.64 -4.86
CA LEU A 103 -2.33 19.82 -4.02
C LEU A 103 -2.73 19.61 -2.57
N ASP A 104 -2.14 18.58 -1.93
CA ASP A 104 -2.45 18.21 -0.55
C ASP A 104 -1.24 18.38 0.39
N ALA A 105 -1.52 18.61 1.67
CA ALA A 105 -0.54 18.69 2.75
C ALA A 105 -1.20 18.31 4.09
N ARG A 106 -0.40 17.82 5.03
CA ARG A 106 -0.89 17.55 6.39
C ARG A 106 -1.42 18.83 7.05
N PRO A 107 -2.46 18.75 7.90
CA PRO A 107 -2.99 19.89 8.65
C PRO A 107 -1.92 20.71 9.37
N GLU A 108 -0.91 20.05 9.95
CA GLU A 108 0.21 20.66 10.66
C GLU A 108 1.09 21.48 9.71
N THR A 109 1.32 20.99 8.50
CA THR A 109 2.11 21.66 7.47
C THR A 109 1.35 22.85 6.88
N ILE A 110 0.03 22.70 6.68
CA ILE A 110 -0.86 23.82 6.30
C ILE A 110 -0.82 24.91 7.37
N PHE A 111 -1.00 24.54 8.63
CA PHE A 111 -0.96 25.46 9.76
C PHE A 111 0.38 26.19 9.85
N ARG A 112 1.50 25.46 9.75
CA ARG A 112 2.85 26.06 9.75
C ARG A 112 3.02 27.07 8.62
N ARG A 113 2.67 26.71 7.38
CA ARG A 113 2.76 27.61 6.22
C ARG A 113 1.88 28.85 6.35
N LEU A 114 0.73 28.72 7.00
CA LEU A 114 -0.15 29.85 7.28
C LEU A 114 0.44 30.75 8.37
N ALA A 115 0.98 30.17 9.45
CA ALA A 115 1.64 30.91 10.52
C ALA A 115 2.89 31.65 10.02
N ASP A 116 3.73 30.99 9.22
CA ASP A 116 4.94 31.58 8.63
C ASP A 116 4.61 32.78 7.72
N ARG A 117 3.46 32.75 7.04
CA ARG A 117 3.00 33.86 6.18
C ARG A 117 2.38 35.02 6.95
N ALA A 118 1.67 34.73 8.05
CA ALA A 118 1.04 35.76 8.88
C ALA A 118 2.04 36.42 9.86
N GLY A 119 3.17 35.76 10.16
CA GLY A 119 4.15 36.27 11.11
C GLY A 119 3.55 36.38 12.52
N HIS A 120 3.56 37.59 13.10
CA HIS A 120 2.97 37.88 14.42
C HIS A 120 1.52 38.41 14.34
N GLU A 121 0.94 38.50 13.14
CA GLU A 121 -0.44 38.96 12.97
C GLU A 121 -1.44 37.79 12.99
N PRO A 122 -2.73 38.04 13.34
CA PRO A 122 -3.77 37.03 13.27
C PRO A 122 -3.89 36.45 11.86
N LEU A 123 -4.20 35.16 11.76
CA LEU A 123 -4.42 34.49 10.48
C LEU A 123 -5.54 35.18 9.70
N ASP A 124 -5.19 35.82 8.59
CA ASP A 124 -6.09 36.56 7.71
C ASP A 124 -6.87 35.61 6.79
N ARG A 125 -7.63 34.70 7.40
CA ARG A 125 -8.41 33.63 6.76
C ARG A 125 -9.75 33.48 7.49
N PRO A 126 -10.89 33.90 6.90
CA PRO A 126 -12.17 33.99 7.61
C PRO A 126 -12.62 32.70 8.32
N LEU A 127 -12.31 31.54 7.71
CA LEU A 127 -12.69 30.22 8.23
C LEU A 127 -11.74 29.65 9.30
N LEU A 128 -10.61 30.32 9.56
CA LEU A 128 -9.56 29.89 10.48
C LEU A 128 -9.30 30.91 11.61
N SER A 129 -10.07 31.99 11.67
CA SER A 129 -10.06 32.98 12.76
C SER A 129 -10.78 32.43 14.00
N THR A 130 -10.29 31.31 14.53
CA THR A 130 -10.81 30.62 15.73
C THR A 130 -9.73 30.53 16.82
N ALA A 131 -10.13 30.17 18.05
CA ALA A 131 -9.20 29.97 19.16
C ALA A 131 -8.21 28.81 18.95
N ASP A 132 -8.57 27.83 18.12
CA ASP A 132 -7.72 26.71 17.69
C ASP A 132 -7.80 26.52 16.16
N PRO A 133 -6.95 27.22 15.39
CA PRO A 133 -6.96 27.12 13.94
C PRO A 133 -6.50 25.74 13.43
N LEU A 134 -5.63 25.02 14.14
CA LEU A 134 -5.14 23.71 13.70
C LEU A 134 -6.25 22.65 13.76
N SER A 135 -7.01 22.59 14.85
CA SER A 135 -8.17 21.70 14.93
C SER A 135 -9.23 22.06 13.89
N ARG A 136 -9.42 23.37 13.63
CA ARG A 136 -10.34 23.81 12.57
C ARG A 136 -9.88 23.40 11.17
N ILE A 137 -8.57 23.45 10.88
CA ILE A 137 -8.00 22.93 9.63
C ILE A 137 -8.29 21.42 9.51
N ARG A 138 -8.10 20.64 10.58
CA ARG A 138 -8.38 19.20 10.58
C ARG A 138 -9.84 18.91 10.23
N GLU A 139 -10.77 19.56 10.91
CA GLU A 139 -12.22 19.42 10.66
C GLU A 139 -12.59 19.76 9.20
N LEU A 140 -12.15 20.92 8.72
CA LEU A 140 -12.47 21.38 7.37
C LEU A 140 -11.82 20.48 6.32
N LYS A 141 -10.58 20.02 6.51
CA LYS A 141 -9.92 19.10 5.57
C LYS A 141 -10.64 17.76 5.55
N GLN A 142 -10.99 17.22 6.71
CA GLN A 142 -11.74 15.96 6.84
C GLN A 142 -13.10 16.05 6.13
N GLY A 143 -13.86 17.12 6.36
CA GLY A 143 -15.15 17.33 5.71
C GLY A 143 -15.06 17.46 4.17
N ARG A 144 -13.90 17.89 3.66
CA ARG A 144 -13.66 18.12 2.22
C ARG A 144 -12.88 17.01 1.53
N GLU A 145 -12.39 16.03 2.27
CA GLU A 145 -11.49 14.98 1.77
C GLU A 145 -12.11 14.21 0.60
N HIS A 146 -13.37 13.79 0.75
CA HIS A 146 -14.10 13.08 -0.29
C HIS A 146 -14.28 13.89 -1.59
N ILE A 147 -14.32 15.23 -1.48
CA ILE A 147 -14.43 16.14 -2.63
C ILE A 147 -13.09 16.34 -3.28
N TYR A 148 -12.01 16.53 -2.51
CA TYR A 148 -10.66 16.64 -3.07
C TYR A 148 -10.23 15.35 -3.76
N ALA A 149 -10.68 14.20 -3.25
CA ALA A 149 -10.49 12.90 -3.88
C ALA A 149 -11.22 12.76 -5.23
N LEU A 150 -12.03 13.73 -5.69
CA LEU A 150 -12.61 13.75 -7.04
C LEU A 150 -11.63 14.26 -8.11
N CYS A 151 -10.50 14.85 -7.72
CA CYS A 151 -9.50 15.36 -8.66
C CYS A 151 -8.81 14.21 -9.40
N ASP A 152 -8.37 14.45 -10.64
CA ASP A 152 -7.72 13.43 -11.49
C ASP A 152 -6.41 12.93 -10.92
N TRP A 153 -5.74 13.79 -10.16
CA TRP A 153 -4.46 13.49 -9.54
C TRP A 153 -4.31 14.21 -8.22
N THR A 154 -3.51 13.66 -7.31
CA THR A 154 -3.14 14.30 -6.05
C THR A 154 -1.62 14.38 -5.92
N VAL A 155 -1.11 15.56 -5.59
CA VAL A 155 0.31 15.78 -5.28
C VAL A 155 0.44 16.19 -3.81
N HIS A 156 1.11 15.35 -3.03
CA HIS A 156 1.52 15.71 -1.69
C HIS A 156 2.68 16.69 -1.75
N THR A 157 2.48 17.87 -1.16
CA THR A 157 3.41 19.00 -1.24
C THR A 157 4.37 19.08 -0.06
N GLU A 158 4.32 18.11 0.84
CA GLU A 158 5.19 18.06 2.00
C GLU A 158 6.62 17.68 1.60
N ASP A 159 7.60 18.36 2.20
CA ASP A 159 9.04 18.18 1.97
C ASP A 159 9.47 18.29 0.49
N ARG A 160 8.66 18.96 -0.34
CA ARG A 160 8.93 19.24 -1.75
C ARG A 160 9.02 20.74 -2.00
N THR A 161 9.92 21.13 -2.89
CA THR A 161 9.95 22.50 -3.43
C THR A 161 8.80 22.71 -4.42
N TYR A 162 8.42 23.95 -4.70
CA TYR A 162 7.34 24.23 -5.66
C TYR A 162 7.70 23.76 -7.07
N GLU A 163 8.98 23.73 -7.43
CA GLU A 163 9.49 23.19 -8.70
C GLU A 163 9.24 21.68 -8.80
N GLN A 164 9.52 20.94 -7.71
CA GLN A 164 9.27 19.49 -7.63
C GLN A 164 7.78 19.16 -7.66
N VAL A 165 6.95 19.98 -7.01
CA VAL A 165 5.48 19.86 -7.10
C VAL A 165 5.02 20.14 -8.53
N ALA A 166 5.56 21.18 -9.18
CA ALA A 166 5.26 21.46 -10.58
C ALA A 166 5.71 20.33 -11.52
N ASP A 167 6.86 19.68 -11.25
CA ASP A 167 7.35 18.54 -12.04
C ASP A 167 6.37 17.38 -11.95
N GLU A 168 5.83 17.12 -10.76
CA GLU A 168 4.82 16.08 -10.55
C GLU A 168 3.48 16.40 -11.23
N VAL A 169 3.04 17.67 -11.19
CA VAL A 169 1.84 18.12 -11.91
C VAL A 169 2.01 17.89 -13.41
N MET A 170 3.15 18.28 -13.97
CA MET A 170 3.48 18.10 -15.38
C MET A 170 3.48 16.63 -15.77
N ARG A 171 4.18 15.79 -14.98
CA ARG A 171 4.23 14.35 -15.17
C ARG A 171 2.84 13.72 -15.18
N ALA A 172 1.99 14.09 -14.23
CA ALA A 172 0.63 13.59 -14.14
C ALA A 172 -0.22 13.99 -15.34
N TRP A 173 -0.16 15.26 -15.75
CA TRP A 173 -0.89 15.75 -16.93
C TRP A 173 -0.43 15.07 -18.23
N GLU A 174 0.89 14.88 -18.40
CA GLU A 174 1.45 14.19 -19.56
C GLU A 174 1.04 12.72 -19.64
N MET A 175 1.02 12.02 -18.49
CA MET A 175 0.69 10.60 -18.43
C MET A 175 -0.81 10.31 -18.48
N TYR A 176 -1.63 11.12 -17.79
CA TYR A 176 -3.02 10.79 -17.52
C TYR A 176 -4.02 11.76 -18.16
N GLY A 177 -3.57 12.91 -18.68
CA GLY A 177 -4.46 13.92 -19.26
C GLY A 177 -5.30 13.38 -20.41
N GLU A 178 -4.71 12.61 -21.33
CA GLU A 178 -5.44 12.02 -22.46
C GLU A 178 -6.55 11.06 -21.99
N ARG A 179 -6.25 10.25 -20.96
CA ARG A 179 -7.22 9.32 -20.38
C ARG A 179 -8.36 10.06 -19.68
N ALA A 180 -8.04 11.13 -18.96
CA ALA A 180 -9.04 11.95 -18.28
C ALA A 180 -10.02 12.58 -19.29
N LEU A 181 -9.55 13.05 -20.45
CA LEU A 181 -10.44 13.54 -21.51
C LEU A 181 -11.25 12.45 -22.21
N ALA A 182 -10.67 11.26 -22.36
CA ALA A 182 -11.31 10.16 -23.10
C ALA A 182 -12.49 9.52 -22.34
N ASP A 183 -12.61 9.70 -21.02
CA ASP A 183 -13.70 9.14 -20.23
C ASP A 183 -14.97 10.01 -20.32
N PRO A 184 -16.03 9.54 -21.00
CA PRO A 184 -17.25 10.32 -21.22
C PRO A 184 -18.08 10.51 -19.94
N ARG A 185 -17.86 9.71 -18.89
CA ARG A 185 -18.61 9.78 -17.62
C ARG A 185 -17.93 10.65 -16.58
N ARG A 186 -16.63 10.91 -16.73
CA ARG A 186 -15.80 11.64 -15.75
C ARG A 186 -16.42 12.97 -15.31
N VAL A 187 -16.84 13.80 -16.26
CA VAL A 187 -17.41 15.13 -15.97
C VAL A 187 -18.70 15.01 -15.15
N GLU A 188 -19.56 14.05 -15.49
CA GLU A 188 -20.81 13.80 -14.77
C GLU A 188 -20.55 13.23 -13.37
N GLU A 189 -19.57 12.32 -13.24
CA GLU A 189 -19.17 11.73 -11.96
C GLU A 189 -18.58 12.78 -11.00
N ILE A 190 -17.65 13.61 -11.48
CA ILE A 190 -17.04 14.70 -10.70
C ILE A 190 -18.08 15.78 -10.36
N GLY A 191 -18.98 16.10 -11.29
CA GLY A 191 -20.02 17.11 -11.13
C GLY A 191 -21.26 16.66 -10.36
N SER A 192 -21.33 15.41 -9.89
CA SER A 192 -22.52 14.90 -9.19
C SER A 192 -22.63 15.45 -7.76
N PRO A 193 -23.84 15.83 -7.28
CA PRO A 193 -24.08 16.11 -5.85
C PRO A 193 -23.87 14.90 -4.94
N ARG A 194 -23.97 13.69 -5.51
CA ARG A 194 -23.68 12.41 -4.85
C ARG A 194 -22.35 11.82 -5.33
N ALA A 195 -21.44 12.67 -5.84
CA ALA A 195 -20.13 12.23 -6.29
C ALA A 195 -19.42 11.51 -5.14
N ILE A 196 -19.24 10.21 -5.30
CA ILE A 196 -18.33 9.41 -4.49
C ILE A 196 -17.03 9.40 -5.29
N ALA A 197 -15.89 9.67 -4.63
CA ALA A 197 -14.57 9.61 -5.23
C ALA A 197 -14.50 8.43 -6.22
N PRO A 198 -14.21 8.66 -7.52
CA PRO A 198 -14.16 7.60 -8.51
C PRO A 198 -13.32 6.44 -7.98
N ARG A 199 -13.70 5.21 -8.32
CA ARG A 199 -12.91 3.99 -8.09
C ARG A 199 -11.48 4.05 -8.68
N MET A 200 -11.10 5.16 -9.32
CA MET A 200 -9.85 5.39 -10.01
C MET A 200 -9.15 6.70 -9.63
N THR A 201 -9.64 7.49 -8.68
CA THR A 201 -8.86 8.62 -8.15
C THR A 201 -7.91 8.10 -7.07
N LEU A 202 -6.62 8.10 -7.42
CA LEU A 202 -5.52 7.74 -6.56
C LEU A 202 -5.52 8.60 -5.29
N HIS A 203 -5.79 7.93 -4.17
CA HIS A 203 -5.49 8.32 -2.78
C HIS A 203 -6.39 9.37 -2.11
N ALA A 204 -7.48 8.91 -1.50
CA ALA A 204 -7.67 9.15 -0.07
C ALA A 204 -7.26 7.87 0.65
N ILE A 205 -6.10 7.88 1.32
CA ILE A 205 -5.79 6.83 2.29
C ILE A 205 -6.84 6.99 3.39
N PRO A 206 -7.75 6.02 3.61
CA PRO A 206 -8.78 6.14 4.64
C PRO A 206 -8.14 6.58 5.96
N ALA A 207 -8.80 7.47 6.71
CA ALA A 207 -8.21 8.10 7.89
C ALA A 207 -7.50 7.09 8.80
N GLY A 208 -6.18 7.27 8.93
CA GLY A 208 -5.30 6.43 9.73
C GLY A 208 -4.70 5.21 9.04
N ALA A 209 -5.02 4.91 7.77
CA ALA A 209 -4.27 3.90 7.01
C ALA A 209 -2.86 4.39 6.69
N ASP A 210 -1.94 3.44 6.52
CA ASP A 210 -0.51 3.69 6.39
C ASP A 210 -0.06 3.51 4.94
N VAL A 211 -0.67 2.57 4.23
CA VAL A 211 -0.45 2.31 2.80
C VAL A 211 -1.79 2.05 2.12
N MET A 212 -1.96 2.53 0.89
CA MET A 212 -3.07 2.14 0.02
C MET A 212 -2.54 1.21 -1.06
N VAL A 213 -2.99 -0.04 -1.07
CA VAL A 213 -2.65 -0.98 -2.14
C VAL A 213 -3.62 -0.75 -3.29
N THR A 214 -3.07 -0.51 -4.48
CA THR A 214 -3.84 -0.31 -5.71
C THR A 214 -3.37 -1.30 -6.76
N THR A 215 -4.21 -2.28 -7.10
CA THR A 215 -3.96 -3.26 -8.15
C THR A 215 -4.93 -3.05 -9.31
N ALA A 216 -4.79 -3.83 -10.38
CA ALA A 216 -5.73 -3.78 -11.50
C ALA A 216 -7.14 -4.22 -11.08
N SER A 217 -7.26 -5.14 -10.11
CA SER A 217 -8.54 -5.70 -9.67
C SER A 217 -9.15 -5.05 -8.43
N ALA A 218 -8.36 -4.40 -7.57
CA ALA A 218 -8.86 -3.84 -6.32
C ALA A 218 -8.02 -2.68 -5.78
N GLN A 219 -8.63 -1.94 -4.85
CA GLN A 219 -7.98 -0.96 -4.01
C GLN A 219 -8.37 -1.25 -2.56
N TYR A 220 -7.38 -1.33 -1.66
CA TYR A 220 -7.66 -1.53 -0.23
C TYR A 220 -6.62 -0.84 0.68
N PRO A 221 -7.06 -0.34 1.85
CA PRO A 221 -6.16 0.21 2.87
C PRO A 221 -5.41 -0.87 3.63
N VAL A 222 -4.18 -0.54 4.01
CA VAL A 222 -3.38 -1.27 4.99
C VAL A 222 -3.16 -0.37 6.20
N TYR A 223 -3.61 -0.85 7.35
CA TYR A 223 -3.40 -0.22 8.66
C TYR A 223 -2.29 -0.99 9.37
N ALA A 224 -1.16 -0.35 9.63
CA ALA A 224 0.03 -0.94 10.25
C ALA A 224 0.52 -0.05 11.40
N LYS A 225 0.14 -0.41 12.64
CA LYS A 225 0.51 0.31 13.86
C LYS A 225 0.66 -0.64 15.04
N TRP A 226 1.24 -0.11 16.11
CA TRP A 226 1.29 -0.77 17.40
C TRP A 226 -0.05 -0.67 18.15
N GLY A 227 -0.62 -1.79 18.59
CA GLY A 227 -1.79 -1.85 19.48
C GLY A 227 -3.11 -1.46 18.81
N ARG A 228 -3.29 -1.83 17.53
CA ARG A 228 -4.41 -1.40 16.69
C ARG A 228 -5.59 -2.36 16.60
N LEU A 229 -5.48 -3.59 17.12
CA LEU A 229 -6.56 -4.57 17.10
C LEU A 229 -7.90 -4.03 17.64
N PRO A 230 -7.95 -3.18 18.70
CA PRO A 230 -9.21 -2.60 19.18
C PRO A 230 -9.97 -1.75 18.16
N GLU A 231 -9.31 -1.23 17.12
CA GLU A 231 -9.95 -0.44 16.07
C GLU A 231 -10.63 -1.30 14.99
N LEU A 232 -10.44 -2.63 15.00
CA LEU A 232 -10.89 -3.53 13.93
C LEU A 232 -12.38 -3.37 13.62
N GLY A 233 -13.24 -3.46 14.63
CA GLY A 233 -14.69 -3.34 14.46
C GLY A 233 -15.09 -2.00 13.84
N THR A 234 -14.54 -0.90 14.35
CA THR A 234 -14.80 0.45 13.83
C THR A 234 -14.38 0.58 12.37
N LYS A 235 -13.20 0.06 12.01
CA LYS A 235 -12.72 0.08 10.61
C LYS A 235 -13.56 -0.77 9.67
N LEU A 236 -14.08 -1.91 10.13
CA LEU A 236 -15.03 -2.71 9.36
C LEU A 236 -16.31 -1.91 9.07
N VAL A 237 -16.87 -1.23 10.07
CA VAL A 237 -18.08 -0.41 9.90
C VAL A 237 -17.83 0.76 8.94
N GLU A 238 -16.72 1.50 9.12
CA GLU A 238 -16.32 2.62 8.24
C GLU A 238 -16.21 2.19 6.76
N LEU A 239 -15.73 0.97 6.50
CA LEU A 239 -15.55 0.42 5.15
C LEU A 239 -16.81 -0.29 4.60
N GLY A 240 -17.92 -0.28 5.34
CA GLY A 240 -19.15 -0.98 4.94
C GLY A 240 -19.05 -2.51 5.01
N LEU A 241 -18.13 -3.03 5.82
CA LEU A 241 -17.85 -4.45 6.04
C LEU A 241 -18.44 -4.99 7.35
N GLY A 242 -19.04 -4.13 8.18
CA GLY A 242 -19.56 -4.46 9.52
C GLY A 242 -20.88 -5.26 9.56
N ARG A 243 -21.21 -6.00 8.49
CA ARG A 243 -22.29 -7.01 8.52
C ARG A 243 -21.80 -8.27 9.26
N GLN A 244 -22.53 -9.39 9.16
CA GLN A 244 -22.07 -10.66 9.71
C GLN A 244 -20.64 -10.96 9.27
N THR A 245 -19.81 -11.28 10.24
CA THR A 245 -18.38 -11.50 10.08
C THR A 245 -18.00 -12.91 10.53
N TYR A 246 -17.18 -13.59 9.76
CA TYR A 246 -16.72 -14.95 10.06
C TYR A 246 -15.20 -14.91 10.23
N VAL A 247 -14.75 -15.06 11.47
CA VAL A 247 -13.32 -15.05 11.81
C VAL A 247 -12.78 -16.46 11.68
N ILE A 248 -11.81 -16.65 10.80
CA ILE A 248 -11.05 -17.88 10.65
C ILE A 248 -9.68 -17.64 11.27
N THR A 249 -9.35 -18.42 12.29
CA THR A 249 -8.10 -18.33 13.07
C THR A 249 -7.49 -19.72 13.25
N ASP A 250 -6.31 -19.82 13.86
CA ASP A 250 -5.80 -21.07 14.41
C ASP A 250 -5.91 -21.12 15.94
N GLU A 251 -5.87 -22.32 16.51
CA GLU A 251 -6.04 -22.55 17.95
C GLU A 251 -4.97 -21.84 18.81
N ALA A 252 -3.75 -21.64 18.30
CA ALA A 252 -2.69 -20.96 19.04
C ALA A 252 -2.93 -19.45 19.09
N VAL A 253 -3.38 -18.85 17.98
CA VAL A 253 -3.77 -17.44 17.92
C VAL A 253 -5.04 -17.20 18.74
N ALA A 254 -6.03 -18.08 18.64
CA ALA A 254 -7.26 -18.01 19.44
C ALA A 254 -6.95 -18.03 20.95
N HIS A 255 -6.08 -18.93 21.38
CA HIS A 255 -5.64 -19.01 22.78
C HIS A 255 -5.08 -17.68 23.33
N HIS A 256 -4.43 -16.88 22.48
CA HIS A 256 -3.84 -15.62 22.88
C HIS A 256 -4.76 -14.40 22.72
N TYR A 257 -5.64 -14.40 21.72
CA TYR A 257 -6.26 -13.17 21.24
C TYR A 257 -7.75 -13.28 20.88
N GLU A 258 -8.42 -14.39 21.19
CA GLU A 258 -9.86 -14.54 20.92
C GLU A 258 -10.69 -13.52 21.71
N ASP A 259 -10.33 -13.23 22.96
CA ASP A 259 -11.00 -12.23 23.77
C ASP A 259 -10.84 -10.83 23.16
N GLU A 260 -9.61 -10.45 22.80
CA GLU A 260 -9.32 -9.12 22.25
C GLU A 260 -10.00 -8.87 20.90
N ILE A 261 -9.99 -9.85 19.99
CA ILE A 261 -10.70 -9.69 18.71
C ILE A 261 -12.22 -9.66 18.92
N SER A 262 -12.74 -10.47 19.85
CA SER A 262 -14.15 -10.47 20.21
C SER A 262 -14.58 -9.12 20.78
N GLU A 263 -13.81 -8.54 21.70
CA GLU A 263 -14.10 -7.23 22.27
C GLU A 263 -14.01 -6.11 21.22
N ALA A 264 -13.03 -6.16 20.30
CA ALA A 264 -12.92 -5.20 19.20
C ALA A 264 -14.14 -5.22 18.27
N LEU A 265 -14.71 -6.40 17.98
CA LEU A 265 -15.91 -6.55 17.15
C LEU A 265 -17.19 -6.17 17.91
N LYS A 266 -17.33 -6.59 19.17
CA LYS A 266 -18.48 -6.22 20.04
C LYS A 266 -18.56 -4.72 20.26
N ALA A 267 -17.43 -4.04 20.49
CA ALA A 267 -17.39 -2.60 20.73
C ALA A 267 -17.98 -1.77 19.57
N ALA A 268 -17.89 -2.29 18.34
CA ALA A 268 -18.48 -1.67 17.15
C ALA A 268 -19.83 -2.30 16.73
N ALA A 269 -20.42 -3.15 17.58
CA ALA A 269 -21.64 -3.91 17.32
C ALA A 269 -21.61 -4.72 16.00
N VAL A 270 -20.42 -5.20 15.60
CA VAL A 270 -20.27 -6.08 14.43
C VAL A 270 -20.61 -7.50 14.86
N PRO A 271 -21.63 -8.16 14.28
CA PRO A 271 -21.96 -9.53 14.62
C PRO A 271 -20.93 -10.49 14.01
N PHE A 272 -20.51 -11.50 14.77
CA PHE A 272 -19.46 -12.42 14.33
C PHE A 272 -19.58 -13.83 14.88
N ASP A 273 -18.96 -14.77 14.16
CA ASP A 273 -18.68 -16.14 14.60
C ASP A 273 -17.20 -16.45 14.38
N ILE A 274 -16.60 -17.29 15.24
CA ILE A 274 -15.17 -17.66 15.18
C ILE A 274 -15.04 -19.16 14.91
N PHE A 275 -14.15 -19.53 13.99
CA PHE A 275 -13.72 -20.89 13.73
C PHE A 275 -12.20 -21.00 13.84
N ALA A 276 -11.73 -21.82 14.78
CA ALA A 276 -10.30 -22.12 14.95
C ALA A 276 -9.94 -23.44 14.25
N VAL A 277 -8.92 -23.41 13.41
CA VAL A 277 -8.30 -24.61 12.82
C VAL A 277 -7.06 -25.03 13.63
N PRO A 278 -6.60 -26.29 13.52
CA PRO A 278 -5.32 -26.68 14.13
C PRO A 278 -4.16 -25.81 13.60
N PRO A 279 -3.14 -25.50 14.41
CA PRO A 279 -2.05 -24.64 13.98
C PRO A 279 -1.09 -25.34 13.00
N GLY A 280 -0.51 -24.55 12.09
CA GLY A 280 0.56 -24.99 11.20
C GLY A 280 0.15 -25.36 9.77
N GLU A 281 1.15 -25.59 8.92
CA GLU A 281 1.00 -25.78 7.47
C GLU A 281 0.09 -26.99 7.09
N THR A 282 -0.04 -27.97 7.98
CA THR A 282 -0.86 -29.17 7.77
C THR A 282 -2.36 -28.88 7.70
N SER A 283 -2.81 -27.75 8.23
CA SER A 283 -4.21 -27.30 8.16
C SER A 283 -4.51 -26.55 6.87
N LYS A 284 -3.50 -26.21 6.08
CA LYS A 284 -3.64 -25.48 4.83
C LYS A 284 -4.06 -26.44 3.70
N THR A 285 -5.25 -27.03 3.77
CA THR A 285 -5.68 -28.09 2.84
C THR A 285 -7.10 -27.88 2.30
N LEU A 286 -7.41 -28.54 1.18
CA LEU A 286 -8.79 -28.59 0.66
C LEU A 286 -9.80 -29.20 1.63
N ARG A 287 -9.35 -30.11 2.52
CA ARG A 287 -10.21 -30.72 3.53
C ARG A 287 -10.68 -29.68 4.53
N THR A 288 -9.74 -28.91 5.08
CA THR A 288 -10.03 -27.84 6.03
C THR A 288 -10.85 -26.73 5.36
N ALA A 289 -10.60 -26.42 4.09
CA ALA A 289 -11.47 -25.51 3.33
C ALA A 289 -12.91 -26.04 3.20
N SER A 290 -13.09 -27.35 3.00
CA SER A 290 -14.42 -27.99 2.98
C SER A 290 -15.14 -27.89 4.32
N GLU A 291 -14.43 -28.13 5.43
CA GLU A 291 -14.98 -27.99 6.78
C GLU A 291 -15.44 -26.55 7.04
N LEU A 292 -14.67 -25.56 6.58
CA LEU A 292 -15.05 -24.15 6.64
C LEU A 292 -16.28 -23.84 5.78
N TYR A 293 -16.44 -24.47 4.61
CA TYR A 293 -17.67 -24.32 3.82
C TYR A 293 -18.90 -24.88 4.55
N ASP A 294 -18.78 -26.05 5.18
CA ASP A 294 -19.86 -26.64 5.96
C ASP A 294 -20.25 -25.74 7.14
N TRP A 295 -19.26 -25.18 7.84
CA TRP A 295 -19.47 -24.23 8.91
C TRP A 295 -20.17 -22.94 8.43
N LEU A 296 -19.75 -22.37 7.29
CA LEU A 296 -20.39 -21.19 6.70
C LEU A 296 -21.84 -21.48 6.26
N LEU A 297 -22.13 -22.67 5.75
CA LEU A 297 -23.49 -23.09 5.41
C LEU A 297 -24.39 -23.22 6.64
N GLN A 298 -23.86 -23.77 7.73
CA GLN A 298 -24.58 -23.88 9.01
C GLN A 298 -24.95 -22.50 9.57
N HIS A 299 -24.07 -21.52 9.43
CA HIS A 299 -24.29 -20.13 9.84
C HIS A 299 -24.99 -19.27 8.77
N LYS A 300 -25.47 -19.89 7.68
CA LYS A 300 -26.22 -19.24 6.59
C LYS A 300 -25.47 -18.02 6.02
N ALA A 301 -24.17 -18.17 5.75
CA ALA A 301 -23.36 -17.11 5.20
C ALA A 301 -23.86 -16.60 3.83
N GLU A 302 -23.94 -15.28 3.67
CA GLU A 302 -24.39 -14.62 2.44
C GLU A 302 -23.27 -13.81 1.78
N ARG A 303 -23.43 -13.44 0.50
CA ARG A 303 -22.42 -12.70 -0.28
C ARG A 303 -21.99 -11.36 0.31
N GLY A 304 -22.81 -10.75 1.16
CA GLY A 304 -22.51 -9.48 1.82
C GLY A 304 -21.80 -9.63 3.17
N HIS A 305 -21.51 -10.86 3.61
CA HIS A 305 -20.83 -11.15 4.88
C HIS A 305 -19.31 -11.13 4.70
N THR A 306 -18.58 -10.81 5.76
CA THR A 306 -17.12 -10.63 5.72
C THR A 306 -16.41 -11.85 6.27
N ILE A 307 -15.34 -12.30 5.60
CA ILE A 307 -14.38 -13.28 6.13
C ILE A 307 -13.18 -12.52 6.69
N ILE A 308 -12.79 -12.80 7.93
CA ILE A 308 -11.53 -12.32 8.52
C ILE A 308 -10.56 -13.50 8.61
N GLY A 309 -9.42 -13.41 7.95
CA GLY A 309 -8.28 -14.28 8.23
C GLY A 309 -7.45 -13.68 9.36
N PHE A 310 -7.59 -14.20 10.58
CA PHE A 310 -6.88 -13.74 11.77
C PHE A 310 -5.79 -14.75 12.15
N GLY A 311 -4.56 -14.52 11.70
CA GLY A 311 -3.48 -15.49 11.92
C GLY A 311 -2.25 -15.24 11.07
N GLY A 312 -1.35 -16.23 11.00
CA GLY A 312 -0.17 -16.18 10.14
C GLY A 312 -0.49 -16.39 8.64
N GLY A 313 0.56 -16.61 7.84
CA GLY A 313 0.44 -16.88 6.39
C GLY A 313 -0.47 -18.05 6.03
N VAL A 314 -0.50 -19.11 6.86
CA VAL A 314 -1.37 -20.27 6.66
C VAL A 314 -2.85 -19.90 6.75
N VAL A 315 -3.22 -19.21 7.82
CA VAL A 315 -4.61 -18.82 8.09
C VAL A 315 -5.08 -17.79 7.06
N THR A 316 -4.23 -16.80 6.75
CA THR A 316 -4.58 -15.76 5.77
C THR A 316 -4.80 -16.34 4.37
N ASP A 317 -3.96 -17.27 3.91
CA ASP A 317 -4.15 -17.96 2.63
C ASP A 317 -5.38 -18.87 2.62
N LEU A 318 -5.61 -19.65 3.68
CA LEU A 318 -6.77 -20.53 3.79
C LEU A 318 -8.08 -19.74 3.83
N ALA A 319 -8.16 -18.73 4.70
CA ALA A 319 -9.32 -17.84 4.80
C ALA A 319 -9.56 -17.08 3.50
N GLY A 320 -8.49 -16.63 2.85
CA GLY A 320 -8.54 -15.97 1.56
C GLY A 320 -9.07 -16.89 0.45
N TYR A 321 -8.62 -18.14 0.40
CA TYR A 321 -9.10 -19.14 -0.55
C TYR A 321 -10.59 -19.43 -0.31
N VAL A 322 -11.00 -19.61 0.96
CA VAL A 322 -12.40 -19.80 1.35
C VAL A 322 -13.25 -18.60 0.94
N ALA A 323 -12.80 -17.38 1.20
CA ALA A 323 -13.50 -16.15 0.81
C ALA A 323 -13.62 -16.03 -0.72
N ALA A 324 -12.60 -16.44 -1.47
CA ALA A 324 -12.60 -16.36 -2.93
C ALA A 324 -13.62 -17.32 -3.58
N THR A 325 -13.80 -18.52 -3.01
CA THR A 325 -14.57 -19.59 -3.64
C THR A 325 -15.97 -19.75 -3.07
N PHE A 326 -16.18 -19.50 -1.77
CA PHE A 326 -17.50 -19.58 -1.15
C PHE A 326 -18.43 -18.51 -1.74
N ALA A 327 -19.66 -18.90 -2.11
CA ALA A 327 -20.62 -18.07 -2.84
C ALA A 327 -20.05 -17.32 -4.07
N ARG A 328 -18.92 -17.78 -4.62
CA ARG A 328 -18.13 -17.13 -5.68
C ARG A 328 -17.53 -15.77 -5.30
N GLY A 329 -17.24 -15.56 -4.02
CA GLY A 329 -16.55 -14.36 -3.52
C GLY A 329 -17.30 -13.65 -2.38
N LEU A 330 -16.72 -13.67 -1.19
CA LEU A 330 -17.11 -12.86 -0.03
C LEU A 330 -16.07 -11.76 0.23
N PRO A 331 -16.45 -10.58 0.75
CA PRO A 331 -15.51 -9.62 1.31
C PRO A 331 -14.47 -10.30 2.24
N LEU A 332 -13.19 -10.01 2.01
CA LEU A 332 -12.07 -10.57 2.76
C LEU A 332 -11.34 -9.47 3.52
N VAL A 333 -10.96 -9.73 4.76
CA VAL A 333 -10.07 -8.87 5.56
C VAL A 333 -8.96 -9.73 6.13
N HIS A 334 -7.73 -9.24 6.07
CA HIS A 334 -6.60 -9.91 6.73
C HIS A 334 -6.22 -9.17 8.00
N VAL A 335 -6.05 -9.92 9.08
CA VAL A 335 -5.47 -9.46 10.34
C VAL A 335 -4.26 -10.35 10.62
N PRO A 336 -3.12 -10.11 9.95
CA PRO A 336 -1.95 -10.97 10.09
C PRO A 336 -1.33 -10.87 11.49
N THR A 337 -1.04 -12.01 12.11
CA THR A 337 -0.47 -12.11 13.46
C THR A 337 0.99 -12.56 13.49
N SER A 338 1.56 -12.93 12.34
CA SER A 338 2.99 -13.20 12.19
C SER A 338 3.67 -12.11 11.38
N LEU A 339 4.96 -11.86 11.64
CA LEU A 339 5.72 -10.86 10.90
C LEU A 339 5.74 -11.17 9.40
N LEU A 340 5.96 -12.44 9.04
CA LEU A 340 5.86 -12.92 7.65
C LEU A 340 4.49 -12.63 7.03
N GLY A 341 3.40 -12.81 7.79
CA GLY A 341 2.06 -12.46 7.34
C GLY A 341 1.89 -10.96 7.09
N MET A 342 2.45 -10.12 7.96
CA MET A 342 2.34 -8.66 7.87
C MET A 342 3.10 -8.07 6.69
N VAL A 343 4.34 -8.51 6.47
CA VAL A 343 5.21 -7.93 5.43
C VAL A 343 5.04 -8.60 4.07
N ASP A 344 4.54 -9.84 4.05
CA ASP A 344 4.42 -10.63 2.85
C ASP A 344 2.98 -11.17 2.68
N ALA A 345 2.61 -12.31 3.27
CA ALA A 345 1.45 -13.11 2.85
C ALA A 345 0.11 -12.33 2.74
N ALA A 346 -0.18 -11.41 3.66
CA ALA A 346 -1.45 -10.66 3.65
C ALA A 346 -1.58 -9.64 2.50
N ILE A 347 -0.53 -9.42 1.71
CA ILE A 347 -0.49 -8.41 0.64
C ILE A 347 -0.26 -9.07 -0.72
N GLY A 348 -1.08 -8.69 -1.69
CA GLY A 348 -0.93 -9.08 -3.09
C GLY A 348 -1.82 -10.21 -3.57
N GLY A 349 -2.81 -10.60 -2.75
CA GLY A 349 -3.99 -11.35 -3.18
C GLY A 349 -3.74 -12.78 -3.63
N LYS A 350 -2.53 -13.35 -3.45
CA LYS A 350 -2.32 -14.77 -3.67
C LYS A 350 -2.87 -15.52 -2.47
N VAL A 351 -3.91 -16.30 -2.68
CA VAL A 351 -4.54 -17.12 -1.63
C VAL A 351 -4.62 -18.55 -2.11
N ALA A 352 -4.26 -19.52 -1.27
CA ALA A 352 -4.11 -20.89 -1.72
C ALA A 352 -4.26 -21.92 -0.60
N VAL A 353 -4.48 -23.16 -1.01
CA VAL A 353 -4.37 -24.36 -0.18
C VAL A 353 -3.38 -25.34 -0.79
N ASN A 354 -2.80 -26.18 0.06
CA ASN A 354 -1.87 -27.21 -0.36
C ASN A 354 -2.62 -28.46 -0.83
N HIS A 355 -2.03 -29.10 -1.83
CA HIS A 355 -2.31 -30.49 -2.19
C HIS A 355 -1.21 -31.39 -1.58
N ALA A 356 -1.51 -32.65 -1.30
CA ALA A 356 -0.54 -33.61 -0.76
C ALA A 356 0.75 -33.77 -1.60
N ARG A 357 0.73 -33.32 -2.85
CA ARG A 357 1.85 -33.39 -3.81
C ARG A 357 2.43 -32.03 -4.19
N ALA A 358 1.81 -30.92 -3.78
CA ALA A 358 2.24 -29.58 -4.18
C ALA A 358 1.75 -28.49 -3.22
N LYS A 359 2.67 -27.63 -2.77
CA LYS A 359 2.38 -26.46 -1.93
C LYS A 359 1.83 -25.31 -2.80
N ASN A 360 0.81 -24.61 -2.32
CA ASN A 360 0.21 -23.41 -2.94
C ASN A 360 -0.26 -23.55 -4.41
N LEU A 361 -0.40 -24.77 -4.95
CA LEU A 361 -0.75 -24.98 -6.35
C LEU A 361 -2.23 -24.71 -6.63
N ILE A 362 -3.10 -24.85 -5.63
CA ILE A 362 -4.55 -24.69 -5.76
C ILE A 362 -4.93 -23.40 -5.04
N GLY A 363 -5.35 -22.39 -5.80
CA GLY A 363 -5.57 -21.06 -5.24
C GLY A 363 -6.31 -20.11 -6.18
N ALA A 364 -6.35 -18.84 -5.77
CA ALA A 364 -6.92 -17.74 -6.54
C ALA A 364 -6.09 -16.46 -6.34
N PHE A 365 -6.22 -15.54 -7.30
CA PHE A 365 -5.87 -14.13 -7.08
C PHE A 365 -7.12 -13.41 -6.55
N TYR A 366 -7.15 -13.16 -5.24
CA TYR A 366 -8.28 -12.56 -4.54
C TYR A 366 -7.81 -11.52 -3.52
N GLN A 367 -8.08 -10.24 -3.80
CA GLN A 367 -7.63 -9.13 -2.97
C GLN A 367 -8.51 -8.95 -1.73
N PRO A 368 -7.92 -8.63 -0.56
CA PRO A 368 -8.71 -8.21 0.59
C PRO A 368 -9.35 -6.83 0.33
N ARG A 369 -10.31 -6.48 1.18
CA ARG A 369 -10.90 -5.15 1.30
C ARG A 369 -10.20 -4.29 2.35
N MET A 370 -9.41 -4.91 3.22
CA MET A 370 -8.59 -4.25 4.24
C MET A 370 -7.52 -5.22 4.75
N VAL A 371 -6.35 -4.69 5.11
CA VAL A 371 -5.37 -5.37 5.97
C VAL A 371 -5.18 -4.56 7.24
N LEU A 372 -5.30 -5.19 8.42
CA LEU A 372 -5.00 -4.58 9.71
C LEU A 372 -3.86 -5.36 10.37
N ALA A 373 -2.65 -4.83 10.25
CA ALA A 373 -1.44 -5.34 10.88
C ALA A 373 -1.23 -4.63 12.24
N ASP A 374 -1.70 -5.27 13.31
CA ASP A 374 -1.35 -4.85 14.68
C ASP A 374 -0.01 -5.49 15.07
N ILE A 375 1.02 -4.64 15.10
CA ILE A 375 2.41 -5.06 15.30
C ILE A 375 2.66 -5.49 16.76
N ALA A 376 1.79 -5.10 17.70
CA ALA A 376 1.89 -5.55 19.08
C ALA A 376 1.63 -7.06 19.22
N LEU A 377 0.91 -7.68 18.27
CA LEU A 377 0.60 -9.12 18.28
C LEU A 377 1.87 -9.98 18.13
N LEU A 378 2.96 -9.41 17.61
CA LEU A 378 4.25 -10.10 17.51
C LEU A 378 4.85 -10.47 18.88
N ARG A 379 4.37 -9.88 19.99
CA ARG A 379 4.88 -10.16 21.34
C ARG A 379 4.68 -11.60 21.79
N THR A 380 3.64 -12.28 21.31
CA THR A 380 3.40 -13.70 21.64
C THR A 380 3.99 -14.64 20.59
N LEU A 381 4.52 -14.11 19.48
CA LEU A 381 5.06 -14.91 18.40
C LEU A 381 6.37 -15.58 18.84
N PRO A 382 6.59 -16.88 18.59
CA PRO A 382 7.83 -17.53 18.95
C PRO A 382 9.04 -16.84 18.29
N PRO A 383 10.19 -16.68 19.01
CA PRO A 383 11.35 -15.96 18.47
C PRO A 383 11.83 -16.44 17.11
N ARG A 384 11.76 -17.75 16.86
CA ARG A 384 12.13 -18.36 15.57
C ARG A 384 11.24 -17.87 14.41
N GLU A 385 9.95 -17.67 14.64
CA GLU A 385 9.02 -17.14 13.64
C GLU A 385 9.22 -15.63 13.42
N ILE A 386 9.59 -14.89 14.47
CA ILE A 386 9.98 -13.47 14.35
C ILE A 386 11.22 -13.35 13.45
N HIS A 387 12.28 -14.12 13.74
CA HIS A 387 13.49 -14.10 12.91
C HIS A 387 13.19 -14.47 11.46
N SER A 388 12.40 -15.53 11.24
CA SER A 388 11.94 -15.96 9.92
C SER A 388 11.26 -14.80 9.15
N GLY A 389 10.36 -14.04 9.80
CA GLY A 389 9.70 -12.90 9.15
C GLY A 389 10.65 -11.77 8.74
N TRP A 390 11.78 -11.57 9.43
CA TRP A 390 12.75 -10.54 9.08
C TRP A 390 13.51 -10.84 7.78
N ALA A 391 13.56 -12.10 7.34
CA ALA A 391 14.19 -12.47 6.06
C ALA A 391 13.51 -11.74 4.89
N GLU A 392 12.19 -11.69 4.90
CA GLU A 392 11.37 -11.00 3.91
C GLU A 392 11.57 -9.49 3.93
N ALA A 393 11.67 -8.89 5.13
CA ALA A 393 11.96 -7.47 5.28
C ALA A 393 13.35 -7.10 4.72
N ILE A 394 14.36 -7.92 5.02
CA ILE A 394 15.71 -7.78 4.47
C ILE A 394 15.69 -7.93 2.95
N LYS A 395 14.94 -8.91 2.43
CA LYS A 395 14.75 -9.11 0.99
C LYS A 395 14.16 -7.86 0.34
N HIS A 396 13.10 -7.27 0.89
CA HIS A 396 12.51 -6.01 0.39
C HIS A 396 13.54 -4.88 0.33
N ALA A 397 14.35 -4.70 1.38
CA ALA A 397 15.41 -3.69 1.38
C ALA A 397 16.45 -3.94 0.28
N LEU A 398 16.92 -5.19 0.13
CA LEU A 398 17.92 -5.56 -0.86
C LEU A 398 17.46 -5.34 -2.31
N ILE A 399 16.20 -5.65 -2.61
CA ILE A 399 15.65 -5.52 -3.97
C ILE A 399 15.14 -4.11 -4.30
N ALA A 400 14.90 -3.24 -3.31
CA ALA A 400 14.21 -1.97 -3.57
C ALA A 400 14.87 -0.72 -2.95
N ASP A 401 15.43 -0.78 -1.73
CA ASP A 401 15.72 0.42 -0.95
C ASP A 401 16.98 0.27 -0.07
N GLU A 402 18.06 0.94 -0.48
CA GLU A 402 19.31 0.99 0.29
C GLU A 402 19.17 1.78 1.60
N GLY A 403 18.32 2.81 1.63
CA GLY A 403 18.03 3.56 2.86
C GLY A 403 17.32 2.68 3.88
N TYR A 404 16.40 1.82 3.44
CA TYR A 404 15.78 0.82 4.29
C TYR A 404 16.78 -0.24 4.78
N LEU A 405 17.73 -0.67 3.93
CA LEU A 405 18.77 -1.60 4.36
C LEU A 405 19.65 -0.99 5.46
N ARG A 406 20.08 0.28 5.31
CA ARG A 406 20.81 1.01 6.36
C ARG A 406 19.99 1.13 7.65
N PHE A 407 18.70 1.43 7.53
CA PHE A 407 17.81 1.48 8.68
C PHE A 407 17.74 0.14 9.44
N LEU A 408 17.65 -0.99 8.73
CA LEU A 408 17.67 -2.32 9.36
C LEU A 408 19.03 -2.61 10.02
N GLU A 409 20.14 -2.18 9.41
CA GLU A 409 21.48 -2.31 10.00
C GLU A 409 21.62 -1.48 11.28
N ASP A 410 21.27 -0.20 11.24
CA ASP A 410 21.47 0.70 12.37
C ASP A 410 20.50 0.37 13.53
N GLY A 411 19.26 0.04 13.20
CA GLY A 411 18.17 -0.22 14.16
C GLY A 411 18.02 -1.67 14.63
N ALA A 412 18.88 -2.60 14.19
CA ALA A 412 18.66 -4.05 14.38
C ALA A 412 18.38 -4.47 15.83
N GLU A 413 19.04 -3.84 16.82
CA GLU A 413 18.87 -4.21 18.22
C GLU A 413 17.46 -3.87 18.74
N GLY A 414 16.96 -2.66 18.44
CA GLY A 414 15.61 -2.27 18.82
C GLY A 414 14.53 -3.06 18.07
N ILE A 415 14.77 -3.35 16.79
CA ILE A 415 13.86 -4.17 15.97
C ILE A 415 13.77 -5.60 16.53
N LEU A 416 14.89 -6.24 16.89
CA LEU A 416 14.91 -7.59 17.45
C LEU A 416 14.27 -7.66 18.85
N LYS A 417 14.31 -6.56 19.61
CA LYS A 417 13.60 -6.42 20.89
C LYS A 417 12.11 -6.11 20.74
N LEU A 418 11.63 -5.91 19.51
CA LEU A 418 10.28 -5.43 19.19
C LEU A 418 9.96 -4.08 19.85
N ASP A 419 10.94 -3.16 19.89
CA ASP A 419 10.67 -1.77 20.26
C ASP A 419 9.68 -1.17 19.25
N ALA A 420 8.66 -0.48 19.77
CA ALA A 420 7.47 -0.14 18.98
C ALA A 420 7.79 0.67 17.72
N ASP A 421 8.45 1.82 17.86
CA ASP A 421 8.72 2.73 16.74
C ASP A 421 9.58 2.09 15.63
N PRO A 422 10.77 1.52 15.90
CA PRO A 422 11.61 0.95 14.84
C PRO A 422 10.97 -0.28 14.19
N THR A 423 10.21 -1.09 14.94
CA THR A 423 9.51 -2.25 14.40
C THR A 423 8.35 -1.83 13.48
N VAL A 424 7.57 -0.82 13.91
CA VAL A 424 6.49 -0.25 13.10
C VAL A 424 7.03 0.30 11.80
N ASP A 425 8.12 1.07 11.84
CA ASP A 425 8.70 1.67 10.66
C ASP A 425 9.28 0.62 9.71
N ALA A 426 9.91 -0.45 10.24
CA ALA A 426 10.37 -1.58 9.44
C ALA A 426 9.23 -2.26 8.69
N VAL A 427 8.15 -2.63 9.39
CA VAL A 427 7.00 -3.31 8.80
C VAL A 427 6.34 -2.45 7.73
N ARG A 428 6.12 -1.15 8.01
CA ARG A 428 5.52 -0.22 7.05
C ARG A 428 6.32 -0.07 5.75
N ARG A 429 7.64 0.03 5.83
CA ARG A 429 8.51 0.13 4.65
C ARG A 429 8.44 -1.14 3.81
N SER A 430 8.44 -2.31 4.44
CA SER A 430 8.24 -3.58 3.74
C SER A 430 6.88 -3.66 3.05
N ILE A 431 5.80 -3.30 3.75
CA ILE A 431 4.44 -3.24 3.20
C ILE A 431 4.40 -2.31 1.98
N ALA A 432 5.00 -1.12 2.07
CA ALA A 432 5.02 -0.15 0.97
C ALA A 432 5.78 -0.67 -0.26
N ILE A 433 6.94 -1.29 -0.06
CA ILE A 433 7.73 -1.91 -1.15
C ILE A 433 6.93 -3.02 -1.82
N LYS A 434 6.34 -3.92 -1.04
CA LYS A 434 5.54 -5.02 -1.57
C LYS A 434 4.30 -4.50 -2.30
N ALA A 435 3.60 -3.53 -1.73
CA ALA A 435 2.44 -2.89 -2.34
C ALA A 435 2.77 -2.29 -3.71
N ALA A 436 3.90 -1.57 -3.83
CA ALA A 436 4.34 -0.98 -5.09
C ALA A 436 4.63 -2.07 -6.15
N ILE A 437 5.34 -3.14 -5.79
CA ILE A 437 5.66 -4.22 -6.74
C ILE A 437 4.39 -4.97 -7.16
N VAL A 438 3.46 -5.22 -6.25
CA VAL A 438 2.16 -5.85 -6.54
C VAL A 438 1.29 -4.96 -7.43
N ALA A 439 1.31 -3.64 -7.21
CA ALA A 439 0.56 -2.68 -8.02
C ALA A 439 1.01 -2.70 -9.49
N GLU A 440 2.30 -2.89 -9.72
CA GLU A 440 2.89 -2.99 -11.06
C GLU A 440 2.54 -4.31 -11.77
N ASP A 441 2.34 -5.40 -11.02
CA ASP A 441 2.17 -6.75 -11.60
C ASP A 441 1.38 -7.70 -10.69
N GLU A 442 0.08 -7.43 -10.56
CA GLU A 442 -0.83 -8.14 -9.66
C GLU A 442 -0.84 -9.66 -9.89
N ARG A 443 -0.93 -10.07 -11.16
CA ARG A 443 -1.13 -11.48 -11.57
C ARG A 443 0.13 -12.16 -12.08
N GLU A 444 1.30 -11.52 -11.93
CA GLU A 444 2.59 -12.03 -12.40
C GLU A 444 2.66 -12.22 -13.93
N GLU A 445 1.91 -11.41 -14.68
CA GLU A 445 1.81 -11.49 -16.14
C GLU A 445 2.99 -10.80 -16.82
N THR A 446 3.52 -9.73 -16.22
CA THR A 446 4.65 -8.97 -16.79
C THR A 446 6.01 -9.52 -16.34
N GLY A 447 6.03 -10.30 -15.25
CA GLY A 447 7.24 -10.81 -14.62
C GLY A 447 7.94 -9.80 -13.71
N ARG A 448 7.37 -8.60 -13.53
CA ARG A 448 7.91 -7.59 -12.61
C ARG A 448 7.83 -8.06 -11.17
N ARG A 449 6.75 -8.74 -10.77
CA ARG A 449 6.57 -9.29 -9.42
C ARG A 449 7.54 -10.42 -9.09
N THR A 450 8.16 -11.04 -10.10
CA THR A 450 9.17 -12.10 -9.91
C THR A 450 10.38 -11.62 -9.10
N VAL A 451 10.68 -10.32 -9.03
CA VAL A 451 11.79 -9.82 -8.20
C VAL A 451 11.63 -10.12 -6.70
N LEU A 452 10.40 -10.35 -6.23
CA LEU A 452 10.13 -10.79 -4.86
C LEU A 452 10.67 -12.20 -4.58
N ASN A 453 11.04 -12.97 -5.60
CA ASN A 453 11.59 -14.32 -5.44
C ASN A 453 13.12 -14.32 -5.25
N TYR A 454 13.73 -13.18 -4.87
CA TYR A 454 15.15 -13.14 -4.53
C TYR A 454 15.46 -14.13 -3.39
N GLY A 455 16.29 -15.13 -3.70
CA GLY A 455 16.62 -16.25 -2.79
C GLY A 455 15.68 -17.46 -2.84
N HIS A 456 14.44 -17.31 -3.33
CA HIS A 456 13.40 -18.34 -3.20
C HIS A 456 13.68 -19.64 -3.97
N THR A 457 14.40 -19.57 -5.10
CA THR A 457 14.73 -20.77 -5.89
C THR A 457 15.49 -21.81 -5.06
N VAL A 458 16.49 -21.38 -4.29
CA VAL A 458 17.25 -22.26 -3.41
C VAL A 458 16.48 -22.53 -2.11
N ALA A 459 15.77 -21.53 -1.58
CA ALA A 459 14.95 -21.70 -0.37
C ALA A 459 13.92 -22.83 -0.53
N HIS A 460 13.11 -22.80 -1.60
CA HIS A 460 12.12 -23.84 -1.88
C HIS A 460 12.76 -25.22 -2.05
N ALA A 461 13.96 -25.29 -2.64
CA ALA A 461 14.69 -26.54 -2.77
C ALA A 461 15.15 -27.09 -1.41
N LEU A 462 15.60 -26.23 -0.50
CA LEU A 462 15.96 -26.61 0.87
C LEU A 462 14.75 -27.10 1.67
N GLU A 463 13.64 -26.37 1.60
CA GLU A 463 12.38 -26.76 2.24
C GLU A 463 11.90 -28.13 1.72
N ALA A 464 11.86 -28.32 0.39
CA ALA A 464 11.41 -29.56 -0.23
C ALA A 464 12.33 -30.74 0.12
N THR A 465 13.66 -30.54 0.09
CA THR A 465 14.64 -31.60 0.41
C THR A 465 14.57 -32.03 1.86
N THR A 466 14.14 -31.14 2.76
CA THR A 466 13.97 -31.44 4.20
C THR A 466 12.54 -31.80 4.58
N GLY A 467 11.65 -31.99 3.60
CA GLY A 467 10.24 -32.32 3.86
C GLY A 467 9.53 -31.27 4.71
N TYR A 468 9.91 -29.99 4.59
CA TYR A 468 9.35 -28.85 5.34
C TYR A 468 9.46 -28.95 6.87
N SER A 469 10.35 -29.81 7.36
CA SER A 469 10.49 -30.10 8.79
C SER A 469 11.65 -29.36 9.46
N ARG A 470 12.72 -29.08 8.70
CA ARG A 470 13.97 -28.53 9.25
C ARG A 470 13.96 -27.01 9.31
N PHE A 471 13.63 -26.35 8.20
CA PHE A 471 13.71 -24.90 8.07
C PHE A 471 12.34 -24.26 8.13
N ARG A 472 12.26 -23.09 8.76
CA ARG A 472 11.19 -22.12 8.49
C ARG A 472 11.44 -21.45 7.14
N HIS A 473 10.37 -20.94 6.53
CA HIS A 473 10.43 -20.27 5.22
C HIS A 473 11.54 -19.20 5.17
N GLY A 474 11.56 -18.27 6.13
CA GLY A 474 12.56 -17.21 6.18
C GLY A 474 13.99 -17.68 6.47
N GLU A 475 14.16 -18.80 7.18
CA GLU A 475 15.48 -19.41 7.36
C GLU A 475 16.02 -19.95 6.04
N ALA A 476 15.19 -20.65 5.28
CA ALA A 476 15.53 -21.13 3.94
C ALA A 476 15.82 -19.95 3.00
N ASP A 477 15.06 -18.85 3.10
CA ASP A 477 15.31 -17.62 2.34
C ASP A 477 16.64 -16.95 2.68
N GLY A 478 17.06 -16.92 3.95
CA GLY A 478 18.37 -16.39 4.32
C GLY A 478 19.53 -17.12 3.62
N ILE A 479 19.45 -18.45 3.58
CA ILE A 479 20.42 -19.31 2.88
C ILE A 479 20.29 -19.12 1.36
N GLY A 480 19.06 -19.04 0.85
CA GLY A 480 18.79 -18.85 -0.57
C GLY A 480 19.28 -17.50 -1.11
N MET A 481 19.08 -16.42 -0.36
CA MET A 481 19.62 -15.10 -0.67
C MET A 481 21.15 -15.12 -0.67
N THR A 482 21.78 -15.84 0.26
CA THR A 482 23.24 -16.02 0.28
C THR A 482 23.74 -16.73 -0.99
N ALA A 483 23.05 -17.78 -1.44
CA ALA A 483 23.36 -18.44 -2.71
C ALA A 483 23.15 -17.49 -3.91
N ALA A 484 22.06 -16.72 -3.94
CA ALA A 484 21.78 -15.77 -5.02
C ALA A 484 22.79 -14.61 -5.08
N ALA A 485 23.24 -14.11 -3.93
CA ALA A 485 24.34 -13.13 -3.87
C ALA A 485 25.64 -13.72 -4.42
N PHE A 486 26.01 -14.94 -4.02
CA PHE A 486 27.20 -15.63 -4.52
C PHE A 486 27.15 -15.83 -6.05
N ILE A 487 26.01 -16.24 -6.60
CA ILE A 487 25.83 -16.33 -8.06
C ILE A 487 26.04 -14.95 -8.70
N SER A 488 25.45 -13.91 -8.13
CA SER A 488 25.57 -12.54 -8.65
C SER A 488 27.03 -12.06 -8.67
N GLU A 489 27.82 -12.38 -7.65
CA GLU A 489 29.26 -12.08 -7.58
C GLU A 489 30.06 -12.85 -8.63
N ARG A 490 29.80 -14.15 -8.78
CA ARG A 490 30.50 -15.00 -9.76
C ARG A 490 30.21 -14.63 -11.21
N LEU A 491 29.07 -13.99 -11.46
CA LEU A 491 28.73 -13.41 -12.76
C LEU A 491 29.26 -11.97 -12.94
N GLY A 492 29.93 -11.39 -11.95
CA GLY A 492 30.43 -10.02 -11.98
C GLY A 492 29.33 -8.95 -11.91
N LEU A 493 28.11 -9.32 -11.50
CA LEU A 493 26.98 -8.41 -11.36
C LEU A 493 27.01 -7.66 -10.02
N LEU A 494 27.44 -8.36 -8.96
CA LEU A 494 27.45 -7.84 -7.60
C LEU A 494 28.88 -7.71 -7.09
N ARG A 495 29.15 -6.60 -6.40
CA ARG A 495 30.43 -6.41 -5.70
C ARG A 495 30.44 -7.28 -4.42
N PRO A 496 31.54 -7.98 -4.09
CA PRO A 496 31.61 -8.86 -2.92
C PRO A 496 31.26 -8.16 -1.59
N GLU A 497 31.53 -6.86 -1.47
CA GLU A 497 31.22 -6.11 -0.25
C GLU A 497 29.72 -6.02 0.02
N ILE A 498 28.88 -6.08 -1.03
CA ILE A 498 27.42 -6.06 -0.90
C ILE A 498 26.90 -7.43 -0.43
N GLY A 499 27.40 -8.54 -0.98
CA GLY A 499 27.05 -9.87 -0.52
C GLY A 499 27.46 -10.09 0.94
N GLU A 500 28.65 -9.61 1.31
CA GLU A 500 29.16 -9.65 2.68
C GLU A 500 28.33 -8.77 3.63
N ARG A 501 27.88 -7.59 3.17
CA ARG A 501 26.94 -6.73 3.92
C ARG A 501 25.60 -7.41 4.17
N GLN A 502 25.02 -8.04 3.15
CA GLN A 502 23.81 -8.85 3.26
C GLN A 502 23.97 -9.98 4.27
N ARG A 503 25.05 -10.78 4.16
CA ARG A 503 25.33 -11.92 5.04
C ARG A 503 25.38 -11.48 6.50
N ARG A 504 26.12 -10.40 6.81
CA ARG A 504 26.19 -9.84 8.18
C ARG A 504 24.82 -9.42 8.70
N LEU A 505 23.98 -8.81 7.85
CA LEU A 505 22.65 -8.39 8.27
C LEU A 505 21.76 -9.61 8.59
N LEU A 506 21.75 -10.63 7.73
CA LEU A 506 21.02 -11.88 7.97
C LEU A 506 21.42 -12.51 9.31
N GLU A 507 22.73 -12.64 9.56
CA GLU A 507 23.24 -13.19 10.82
C GLU A 507 22.90 -12.32 12.04
N ARG A 508 22.92 -10.99 11.87
CA ARG A 508 22.51 -10.05 12.93
C ARG A 508 21.06 -10.25 13.32
N PHE A 509 20.20 -10.51 12.34
CA PHE A 509 18.78 -10.88 12.52
C PHE A 509 18.54 -12.37 12.85
N LYS A 510 19.61 -13.11 13.20
CA LYS A 510 19.56 -14.51 13.64
C LYS A 510 19.06 -15.49 12.57
N LEU A 511 19.23 -15.13 11.30
CA LEU A 511 18.92 -16.00 10.16
C LEU A 511 20.14 -16.81 9.75
N PRO A 512 19.98 -18.09 9.39
CA PRO A 512 21.07 -18.89 8.85
C PRO A 512 21.46 -18.40 7.45
N THR A 513 22.75 -18.51 7.16
CA THR A 513 23.36 -18.21 5.84
C THR A 513 23.91 -19.47 5.17
N THR A 514 23.96 -20.59 5.90
CA THR A 514 24.38 -21.92 5.42
C THR A 514 23.44 -23.02 5.91
N ALA A 515 23.48 -24.19 5.25
CA ALA A 515 22.71 -25.39 5.56
C ALA A 515 23.55 -26.66 5.49
N ASN A 516 24.08 -27.08 6.64
CA ASN A 516 25.00 -28.21 6.73
C ASN A 516 24.25 -29.55 6.66
N GLY A 517 24.92 -30.60 6.18
CA GLY A 517 24.42 -31.98 6.26
C GLY A 517 23.27 -32.31 5.31
N LEU A 518 23.15 -31.56 4.21
CA LEU A 518 22.26 -31.89 3.09
C LEU A 518 23.10 -32.40 1.92
N ASP A 519 22.53 -33.32 1.14
CA ASP A 519 23.14 -33.76 -0.12
C ASP A 519 22.99 -32.67 -1.20
N PRO A 520 24.09 -32.08 -1.70
CA PRO A 520 24.03 -31.07 -2.76
C PRO A 520 23.35 -31.56 -4.02
N ALA A 521 23.47 -32.85 -4.35
CA ALA A 521 22.82 -33.43 -5.52
C ALA A 521 21.29 -33.44 -5.37
N ALA A 522 20.79 -33.76 -4.17
CA ALA A 522 19.35 -33.72 -3.86
C ALA A 522 18.79 -32.28 -3.94
N VAL A 523 19.51 -31.29 -3.38
CA VAL A 523 19.11 -29.88 -3.45
C VAL A 523 19.15 -29.35 -4.89
N LYS A 524 20.17 -29.74 -5.67
CA LYS A 524 20.26 -29.43 -7.11
C LYS A 524 19.11 -30.07 -7.91
N ALA A 525 18.73 -31.30 -7.58
CA ALA A 525 17.57 -31.94 -8.20
C ALA A 525 16.25 -31.22 -7.84
N ALA A 526 16.11 -30.75 -6.60
CA ALA A 526 14.94 -30.00 -6.13
C ALA A 526 14.83 -28.62 -6.79
N THR A 527 15.93 -27.86 -6.91
CA THR A 527 15.96 -26.61 -7.70
C THR A 527 15.59 -26.86 -9.17
N ALA A 528 15.91 -28.04 -9.70
CA ALA A 528 15.55 -28.45 -11.04
C ALA A 528 14.10 -28.93 -11.21
N LEU A 529 13.37 -29.28 -10.14
CA LEU A 529 11.97 -29.71 -10.24
C LEU A 529 11.03 -28.53 -10.49
N ASP A 530 11.39 -27.34 -10.01
CA ASP A 530 10.73 -26.08 -10.36
C ASP A 530 10.73 -25.85 -11.91
N LYS A 531 11.70 -26.44 -12.63
CA LYS A 531 11.82 -26.42 -14.11
C LYS A 531 10.66 -27.10 -14.85
N LYS A 532 10.09 -28.19 -14.29
CA LYS A 532 9.16 -29.05 -15.05
C LYS A 532 7.77 -28.45 -15.22
N VAL A 533 7.43 -27.42 -14.45
CA VAL A 533 6.10 -26.79 -14.47
C VAL A 533 5.97 -25.74 -15.58
N GLN A 534 7.09 -25.15 -16.05
CA GLN A 534 7.07 -24.03 -17.01
C GLN A 534 7.79 -24.26 -18.36
N GLY A 535 8.44 -25.42 -18.56
CA GLY A 535 9.06 -25.77 -19.85
C GLY A 535 10.19 -24.83 -20.30
N ARG A 536 10.82 -24.10 -19.37
CA ARG A 536 11.85 -23.07 -19.62
C ARG A 536 13.05 -23.23 -18.68
N SER A 537 14.15 -22.55 -18.99
CA SER A 537 15.32 -22.39 -18.10
C SER A 537 14.93 -21.70 -16.78
N ILE A 538 15.67 -21.99 -15.69
CA ILE A 538 15.43 -21.37 -14.39
C ILE A 538 15.64 -19.86 -14.54
N ARG A 539 14.63 -19.07 -14.18
CA ARG A 539 14.74 -17.62 -14.11
C ARG A 539 15.21 -17.23 -12.71
N TRP A 540 16.51 -17.03 -12.58
CA TRP A 540 17.16 -16.58 -11.36
C TRP A 540 16.86 -15.11 -11.09
N VAL A 541 16.53 -14.81 -9.84
CA VAL A 541 16.47 -13.45 -9.32
C VAL A 541 17.80 -13.16 -8.63
N LEU A 542 18.56 -12.23 -9.18
CA LEU A 542 19.90 -11.86 -8.75
C LEU A 542 19.97 -10.35 -8.48
N LEU A 543 21.12 -9.84 -8.02
CA LEU A 543 21.32 -8.41 -7.77
C LEU A 543 22.50 -7.87 -8.59
N ALA A 544 22.32 -6.70 -9.19
CA ALA A 544 23.40 -5.87 -9.73
C ALA A 544 23.83 -4.74 -8.77
N GLY A 545 23.34 -4.80 -7.53
CA GLY A 545 23.44 -3.79 -6.49
C GLY A 545 22.17 -3.74 -5.65
N ILE A 546 22.22 -3.04 -4.52
CA ILE A 546 21.03 -2.84 -3.68
C ILE A 546 20.02 -1.97 -4.43
N GLY A 547 18.74 -2.37 -4.41
CA GLY A 547 17.68 -1.73 -5.20
C GLY A 547 17.72 -2.06 -6.69
N LYS A 548 18.58 -2.98 -7.13
CA LYS A 548 18.80 -3.31 -8.56
C LYS A 548 18.67 -4.82 -8.82
N PRO A 549 17.46 -5.40 -8.66
CA PRO A 549 17.22 -6.80 -8.97
C PRO A 549 17.30 -7.03 -10.48
N VAL A 550 17.88 -8.16 -10.87
CA VAL A 550 18.02 -8.57 -12.27
C VAL A 550 17.56 -10.02 -12.43
N LEU A 551 16.82 -10.26 -13.52
CA LEU A 551 16.35 -11.60 -13.89
C LEU A 551 17.32 -12.21 -14.90
N ARG A 552 17.80 -13.43 -14.65
CA ARG A 552 18.75 -14.14 -15.52
C ARG A 552 18.30 -15.57 -15.74
N ASP A 553 18.28 -16.01 -16.99
CA ASP A 553 17.93 -17.38 -17.40
C ASP A 553 19.11 -18.14 -18.02
N ASP A 554 20.28 -17.52 -18.04
CA ASP A 554 21.53 -17.97 -18.63
C ASP A 554 22.64 -18.17 -17.56
N VAL A 555 22.26 -18.48 -16.32
CA VAL A 555 23.21 -18.78 -15.25
C VAL A 555 23.91 -20.13 -15.51
N PRO A 556 25.25 -20.17 -15.67
CA PRO A 556 25.97 -21.41 -15.95
C PRO A 556 25.86 -22.43 -14.81
N GLU A 557 25.69 -23.71 -15.14
CA GLU A 557 25.50 -24.76 -14.12
C GLU A 557 26.67 -24.87 -13.14
N ASN A 558 27.92 -24.67 -13.57
CA ASN A 558 29.09 -24.69 -12.69
C ASN A 558 29.09 -23.54 -11.66
N VAL A 559 28.45 -22.40 -11.97
CA VAL A 559 28.25 -21.29 -11.03
C VAL A 559 27.19 -21.66 -10.00
N VAL A 560 26.09 -22.30 -10.44
CA VAL A 560 25.05 -22.83 -9.54
C VAL A 560 25.64 -23.86 -8.58
N ASP A 561 26.44 -24.81 -9.08
CA ASP A 561 27.11 -25.82 -8.27
C ASP A 561 28.03 -25.19 -7.23
N SER A 562 28.84 -24.22 -7.65
CA SER A 562 29.71 -23.47 -6.73
C SER A 562 28.92 -22.72 -5.64
N ALA A 563 27.73 -22.22 -5.97
CA ALA A 563 26.87 -21.53 -5.01
C ALA A 563 26.23 -22.50 -4.02
N LEU A 564 25.78 -23.67 -4.47
CA LEU A 564 25.28 -24.73 -3.61
C LEU A 564 26.40 -25.24 -2.68
N ASP A 565 27.58 -25.51 -3.20
CA ASP A 565 28.77 -25.89 -2.41
C ASP A 565 29.20 -24.79 -1.42
N HIS A 566 28.88 -23.52 -1.71
CA HIS A 566 29.15 -22.42 -0.80
C HIS A 566 28.21 -22.44 0.41
N VAL A 567 26.92 -22.68 0.19
CA VAL A 567 25.90 -22.60 1.24
C VAL A 567 25.62 -23.93 1.95
N LEU A 568 25.97 -25.09 1.38
CA LEU A 568 25.68 -26.42 1.96
C LEU A 568 26.80 -26.99 2.85
N ARG A 569 27.78 -26.16 3.23
CA ARG A 569 28.97 -26.56 4.01
C ARG A 569 28.64 -26.92 5.44
#